data_AF-A0A0J0UX06-F1
#
_entry.id   AF-A0A0J0UX06-F1
#
_cell.length_a   1.000
_cell.length_b   1.000
_cell.length_c   1.000
_cell.angle_alpha   90.00
_cell.angle_beta   90.00
_cell.angle_gamma   90.00
#
_symmetry.space_group_name_H-M   'P 1'
#
loop_
_entity.id
_entity.type
_entity.pdbx_description
1 polymer ?
#
loop_
_entity_poly.entity_id
_entity_poly.type
_entity_poly.pdbx_seq_one_letter_code
_entity_poly.pdbx_strand_id
1 'polypeptide(L)'
;MDCATDLGSASTQSTLDADLENESTTELQKGTQPRTRWVALGLFGAFGAALVAAMFLIRLPFYLVQPGSVRPAEQRIDISGAKSFENKGDILFTTVFVDQATPALMLRGWLDDAVEIRTRDEMYPDGDRKASQEQNQVRMDLSKLTATRVALEYLGIEASYDADGTRVLAVQADAPSAGVLLPGDVIVAVDGAEIALPSDIAPELADRAPGDQVQVVVRRPSPDGQQVRQELDVTLGAAGDEAGRPILGIEAEPDAPSIDSDVNVTVDSGTVSGPSAGLAWTLAILDRLTPGSLTRGRTVAVTGEILDDGTVGPIGGILQKVSAVKRAGVKMFIYPAATPAEEQKEMRALAGKQVELRPVENLDQAVQALSPKGIQLPG
;
A
#
# COMPACT_ATOMS: atom_id res chain seq x y z
N MET A 1 -119.78 11.77 -41.76
CA MET A 1 -120.70 12.54 -40.91
C MET A 1 -119.99 12.74 -39.59
N ASP A 2 -119.65 14.01 -39.31
CA ASP A 2 -119.67 14.69 -38.01
C ASP A 2 -118.97 14.03 -36.82
N CYS A 3 -118.32 14.70 -35.90
CA CYS A 3 -118.10 16.12 -35.58
C CYS A 3 -117.05 16.05 -34.45
N ALA A 4 -115.99 16.84 -34.47
CA ALA A 4 -115.88 18.13 -33.78
C ALA A 4 -115.49 18.04 -32.29
N THR A 5 -114.63 19.00 -31.89
CA THR A 5 -114.63 19.76 -30.60
C THR A 5 -114.26 18.98 -29.32
N ASP A 6 -113.63 19.53 -28.28
CA ASP A 6 -113.12 20.86 -27.96
C ASP A 6 -112.26 20.75 -26.67
N LEU A 7 -111.47 21.81 -26.41
CA LEU A 7 -111.10 22.44 -25.13
C LEU A 7 -110.78 21.62 -23.86
N GLY A 8 -109.78 22.12 -23.11
CA GLY A 8 -109.86 22.09 -21.64
C GLY A 8 -108.56 22.13 -20.87
N SER A 9 -108.26 23.28 -20.29
CA SER A 9 -107.25 23.60 -19.28
C SER A 9 -107.28 22.76 -17.99
N ALA A 10 -106.13 22.54 -17.35
CA ALA A 10 -105.74 23.14 -16.05
C ALA A 10 -104.64 22.32 -15.31
N SER A 11 -103.76 23.07 -14.62
CA SER A 11 -102.93 22.77 -13.43
C SER A 11 -102.96 21.34 -12.85
N THR A 12 -101.89 20.76 -12.33
CA THR A 12 -101.10 21.22 -11.15
C THR A 12 -99.96 20.21 -10.92
N GLN A 13 -98.82 20.67 -10.35
CA GLN A 13 -97.92 20.00 -9.36
C GLN A 13 -97.76 18.46 -9.38
N SER A 14 -96.62 17.83 -9.09
CA SER A 14 -95.31 18.17 -8.55
C SER A 14 -94.65 16.79 -8.34
N THR A 15 -93.33 16.73 -8.52
CA THR A 15 -92.38 15.78 -7.88
C THR A 15 -92.35 14.29 -8.23
N LEU A 16 -91.14 13.89 -8.69
CA LEU A 16 -90.38 12.65 -8.43
C LEU A 16 -90.97 11.31 -8.91
N ASP A 17 -90.23 10.35 -9.45
CA ASP A 17 -88.84 10.19 -9.90
C ASP A 17 -88.77 8.80 -10.59
N ALA A 18 -87.66 8.56 -11.30
CA ALA A 18 -87.01 7.26 -11.46
C ALA A 18 -87.45 6.26 -12.57
N ASP A 19 -86.49 6.13 -13.49
CA ASP A 19 -85.88 4.89 -13.98
C ASP A 19 -86.39 4.22 -15.27
N LEU A 20 -85.50 4.31 -16.27
CA LEU A 20 -85.49 3.63 -17.55
C LEU A 20 -84.18 2.83 -17.66
N GLU A 21 -84.27 1.53 -17.93
CA GLU A 21 -83.18 0.72 -18.50
C GLU A 21 -83.71 0.09 -19.79
N ASN A 22 -82.97 0.16 -20.91
CA ASN A 22 -82.06 -0.91 -21.34
C ASN A 22 -81.57 -0.76 -22.80
N GLU A 23 -80.23 -0.85 -22.99
CA GLU A 23 -79.41 -1.49 -24.05
C GLU A 23 -79.77 -1.41 -25.56
N SER A 24 -78.87 -1.43 -26.57
CA SER A 24 -77.43 -1.74 -26.76
C SER A 24 -77.11 -1.44 -28.26
N THR A 25 -75.93 -0.98 -28.73
CA THR A 25 -74.72 -1.74 -29.13
C THR A 25 -73.81 -0.76 -29.92
N THR A 26 -72.57 -0.48 -29.48
CA THR A 26 -71.28 -1.06 -29.90
C THR A 26 -70.72 -0.60 -31.27
N GLU A 27 -69.77 0.36 -31.25
CA GLU A 27 -68.71 0.49 -32.26
C GLU A 27 -67.33 0.23 -31.62
N LEU A 28 -66.54 -0.58 -32.33
CA LEU A 28 -65.21 -1.06 -31.99
C LEU A 28 -64.14 0.02 -32.16
N GLN A 29 -63.63 0.59 -31.06
CA GLN A 29 -62.34 1.29 -31.06
C GLN A 29 -61.21 0.30 -30.71
N LYS A 30 -60.46 -0.13 -31.72
CA LYS A 30 -59.20 -0.88 -31.59
C LYS A 30 -58.17 -0.03 -30.81
N GLY A 31 -57.91 -0.41 -29.56
CA GLY A 31 -56.84 0.18 -28.75
C GLY A 31 -55.45 -0.11 -29.33
N THR A 32 -54.79 0.91 -29.84
CA THR A 32 -53.38 0.92 -30.25
C THR A 32 -52.46 1.08 -29.04
N GLN A 33 -52.31 0.06 -28.17
CA GLN A 33 -51.33 0.13 -27.07
C GLN A 33 -50.64 -1.23 -26.70
N PRO A 34 -49.86 -1.87 -27.61
CA PRO A 34 -48.89 -2.88 -27.18
C PRO A 34 -47.43 -2.35 -27.17
N ARG A 35 -47.05 -1.34 -27.97
CA ARG A 35 -45.63 -0.95 -28.16
C ARG A 35 -45.03 -0.15 -27.00
N THR A 36 -45.82 0.68 -26.35
CA THR A 36 -45.42 1.53 -25.21
C THR A 36 -45.02 0.74 -23.96
N ARG A 37 -45.69 -0.38 -23.67
CA ARG A 37 -45.35 -1.26 -22.51
C ARG A 37 -44.02 -1.97 -22.71
N TRP A 38 -43.72 -2.43 -23.94
CA TRP A 38 -42.42 -3.03 -24.27
C TRP A 38 -41.28 -2.01 -24.30
N VAL A 39 -41.57 -0.77 -24.75
CA VAL A 39 -40.60 0.34 -24.66
C VAL A 39 -40.33 0.73 -23.21
N ALA A 40 -41.36 0.81 -22.36
CA ALA A 40 -41.19 1.09 -20.93
C ALA A 40 -40.42 -0.01 -20.20
N LEU A 41 -40.71 -1.29 -20.51
CA LEU A 41 -39.98 -2.43 -19.96
C LEU A 41 -38.51 -2.46 -20.42
N GLY A 42 -38.28 -2.13 -21.70
CA GLY A 42 -36.93 -1.99 -22.26
C GLY A 42 -36.14 -0.84 -21.64
N LEU A 43 -36.78 0.31 -21.41
CA LEU A 43 -36.17 1.46 -20.72
C LEU A 43 -35.86 1.15 -19.25
N PHE A 44 -36.74 0.44 -18.54
CA PHE A 44 -36.49 0.03 -17.17
C PHE A 44 -35.34 -1.00 -17.09
N GLY A 45 -35.30 -1.96 -18.01
CA GLY A 45 -34.19 -2.90 -18.13
C GLY A 45 -32.87 -2.21 -18.46
N ALA A 46 -32.88 -1.25 -19.40
CA ALA A 46 -31.72 -0.45 -19.74
C ALA A 46 -31.24 0.43 -18.57
N PHE A 47 -32.17 1.03 -17.82
CA PHE A 47 -31.87 1.80 -16.62
C PHE A 47 -31.28 0.93 -15.51
N GLY A 48 -31.86 -0.25 -15.25
CA GLY A 48 -31.31 -1.23 -14.31
C GLY A 48 -29.91 -1.69 -14.72
N ALA A 49 -29.70 -2.00 -16.00
CA ALA A 49 -28.38 -2.34 -16.52
C ALA A 49 -27.38 -1.18 -16.40
N ALA A 50 -27.80 0.06 -16.65
CA ALA A 50 -26.99 1.25 -16.48
C ALA A 50 -26.61 1.48 -15.00
N LEU A 51 -27.54 1.22 -14.07
CA LEU A 51 -27.28 1.33 -12.63
C LEU A 51 -26.32 0.23 -12.16
N VAL A 52 -26.50 -1.00 -12.62
CA VAL A 52 -25.52 -2.09 -12.37
C VAL A 52 -24.17 -1.74 -12.96
N ALA A 53 -24.10 -1.24 -14.20
CA ALA A 53 -22.85 -0.80 -14.80
C ALA A 53 -22.20 0.33 -13.98
N ALA A 54 -22.99 1.31 -13.53
CA ALA A 54 -22.52 2.40 -12.67
C ALA A 54 -21.92 1.90 -11.35
N MET A 55 -22.47 0.82 -10.76
CA MET A 55 -21.93 0.20 -9.55
C MET A 55 -20.49 -0.31 -9.69
N PHE A 56 -20.05 -0.63 -10.91
CA PHE A 56 -18.69 -1.12 -11.19
C PHE A 56 -17.80 -0.07 -11.89
N LEU A 57 -18.38 0.88 -12.62
CA LEU A 57 -17.64 1.86 -13.42
C LEU A 57 -17.31 3.15 -12.66
N ILE A 58 -18.16 3.55 -11.70
CA ILE A 58 -17.93 4.78 -10.94
C ILE A 58 -16.85 4.54 -9.89
N ARG A 59 -15.72 5.25 -10.03
CA ARG A 59 -14.63 5.29 -9.04
C ARG A 59 -14.97 6.32 -7.97
N LEU A 60 -14.96 5.91 -6.71
CA LEU A 60 -15.21 6.77 -5.55
C LEU A 60 -13.88 7.27 -4.94
N PRO A 61 -13.87 8.38 -4.18
CA PRO A 61 -12.68 8.90 -3.51
C PRO A 61 -12.35 8.13 -2.22
N PHE A 62 -12.52 6.81 -2.24
CA PHE A 62 -12.21 5.90 -1.13
C PHE A 62 -11.34 4.75 -1.67
N TYR A 63 -10.58 4.14 -0.76
CA TYR A 63 -9.76 2.97 -1.01
C TYR A 63 -10.11 1.88 0.01
N LEU A 64 -10.12 0.64 -0.43
CA LEU A 64 -10.33 -0.52 0.40
C LEU A 64 -8.99 -1.21 0.63
N VAL A 65 -8.59 -1.36 1.89
CA VAL A 65 -7.45 -2.16 2.30
C VAL A 65 -7.96 -3.54 2.71
N GLN A 66 -7.54 -4.57 1.99
CA GLN A 66 -8.10 -5.92 2.10
C GLN A 66 -7.01 -6.96 2.42
N PRO A 67 -7.38 -8.11 3.03
CA PRO A 67 -6.47 -9.22 3.24
C PRO A 67 -5.84 -9.66 1.92
N GLY A 68 -4.51 -9.64 1.88
CA GLY A 68 -3.76 -10.05 0.71
C GLY A 68 -3.37 -11.52 0.74
N SER A 69 -2.20 -11.81 0.20
CA SER A 69 -1.63 -13.15 0.09
C SER A 69 -0.63 -13.44 1.21
N VAL A 70 -0.39 -14.72 1.45
CA VAL A 70 0.70 -15.22 2.29
C VAL A 70 1.66 -15.98 1.38
N ARG A 71 2.91 -15.56 1.31
CA ARG A 71 3.88 -16.03 0.29
C ARG A 71 5.20 -16.45 0.93
N PRO A 72 5.90 -17.47 0.41
CA PRO A 72 7.20 -17.88 0.94
C PRO A 72 8.27 -16.82 0.67
N ALA A 73 9.05 -16.51 1.70
CA ALA A 73 10.20 -15.61 1.63
C ALA A 73 11.40 -16.29 0.99
N GLU A 74 11.68 -17.55 1.36
CA GLU A 74 12.89 -18.30 0.97
C GLU A 74 12.99 -18.62 -0.52
N GLN A 75 11.86 -18.73 -1.23
CA GLN A 75 11.85 -19.02 -2.69
C GLN A 75 12.30 -17.83 -3.54
N ARG A 76 12.57 -16.69 -2.91
CA ARG A 76 12.97 -15.44 -3.56
C ARG A 76 14.32 -14.93 -3.07
N ILE A 77 15.14 -15.81 -2.50
CA ILE A 77 16.46 -15.48 -2.00
C ILE A 77 17.47 -16.33 -2.75
N ASP A 78 18.41 -15.67 -3.41
CA ASP A 78 19.60 -16.29 -3.99
C ASP A 78 20.83 -15.89 -3.18
N ILE A 79 21.69 -16.87 -2.89
CA ILE A 79 22.86 -16.69 -2.04
C ILE A 79 24.08 -17.26 -2.75
N SER A 80 25.12 -16.45 -2.86
CA SER A 80 26.43 -16.86 -3.35
C SER A 80 27.55 -16.35 -2.42
N GLY A 81 28.74 -16.95 -2.50
CA GLY A 81 29.85 -16.64 -1.58
C GLY A 81 29.80 -17.35 -0.23
N ALA A 82 28.66 -17.95 0.14
CA ALA A 82 28.53 -18.80 1.33
C ALA A 82 27.79 -20.12 1.03
N LYS A 83 27.93 -21.09 1.95
CA LYS A 83 27.16 -22.32 1.91
C LYS A 83 25.70 -22.03 2.29
N SER A 84 24.78 -22.28 1.35
CA SER A 84 23.34 -22.24 1.63
C SER A 84 22.81 -23.62 2.06
N PHE A 85 21.81 -23.61 2.92
CA PHE A 85 21.11 -24.78 3.42
C PHE A 85 19.65 -24.77 2.94
N GLU A 86 19.17 -25.92 2.50
CA GLU A 86 17.73 -26.16 2.33
C GLU A 86 17.18 -26.77 3.60
N ASN A 87 16.45 -25.97 4.37
CA ASN A 87 15.86 -26.37 5.64
C ASN A 87 14.38 -26.72 5.47
N LYS A 88 13.84 -27.50 6.43
CA LYS A 88 12.41 -27.86 6.44
C LYS A 88 11.58 -26.73 7.07
N GLY A 89 10.33 -26.59 6.64
CA GLY A 89 9.43 -25.53 7.12
C GLY A 89 9.49 -24.32 6.21
N ASP A 90 8.67 -23.31 6.49
CA ASP A 90 8.58 -22.13 5.62
C ASP A 90 8.45 -20.85 6.45
N ILE A 91 9.26 -19.85 6.12
CA ILE A 91 9.03 -18.46 6.52
C ILE A 91 8.20 -17.78 5.44
N LEU A 92 7.01 -17.33 5.83
CA LEU A 92 6.06 -16.67 4.94
C LEU A 92 5.94 -15.18 5.27
N PHE A 93 5.91 -14.31 4.27
CA PHE A 93 5.54 -12.91 4.43
C PHE A 93 4.09 -12.68 4.00
N THR A 94 3.50 -11.57 4.46
CA THR A 94 2.10 -11.23 4.23
C THR A 94 1.95 -9.95 3.43
N THR A 95 0.94 -9.90 2.54
CA THR A 95 0.62 -8.71 1.75
C THR A 95 -0.78 -8.21 2.06
N VAL A 96 -1.08 -6.98 1.65
CA VAL A 96 -2.43 -6.41 1.62
C VAL A 96 -2.75 -5.98 0.19
N PHE A 97 -4.03 -5.99 -0.17
CA PHE A 97 -4.49 -5.41 -1.43
C PHE A 97 -5.12 -4.05 -1.18
N VAL A 98 -4.85 -3.08 -2.06
CA VAL A 98 -5.42 -1.74 -2.01
C VAL A 98 -6.14 -1.47 -3.32
N ASP A 99 -7.47 -1.46 -3.26
CA ASP A 99 -8.33 -1.19 -4.41
C ASP A 99 -9.04 0.15 -4.26
N GLN A 100 -9.15 0.89 -5.37
CA GLN A 100 -9.99 2.09 -5.38
C GLN A 100 -11.46 1.68 -5.37
N ALA A 101 -12.23 2.27 -4.46
CA ALA A 101 -13.62 1.92 -4.23
C ALA A 101 -14.50 2.18 -5.47
N THR A 102 -15.45 1.26 -5.65
CA THR A 102 -16.66 1.43 -6.47
C THR A 102 -17.86 1.25 -5.55
N PRO A 103 -19.07 1.68 -5.93
CA PRO A 103 -20.25 1.40 -5.13
C PRO A 103 -20.45 -0.10 -4.80
N ALA A 104 -20.09 -0.99 -5.73
CA ALA A 104 -20.13 -2.44 -5.49
C ALA A 104 -19.11 -2.88 -4.43
N LEU A 105 -17.88 -2.35 -4.50
CA LEU A 105 -16.83 -2.65 -3.52
C LEU A 105 -17.16 -2.08 -2.14
N MET A 106 -17.73 -0.88 -2.07
CA MET A 106 -18.19 -0.28 -0.80
C MET A 106 -19.18 -1.19 -0.07
N LEU A 107 -20.16 -1.74 -0.80
CA LEU A 107 -21.13 -2.67 -0.23
C LEU A 107 -20.45 -3.93 0.32
N ARG A 108 -19.44 -4.46 -0.39
CA ARG A 108 -18.63 -5.58 0.11
C ARG A 108 -17.84 -5.19 1.37
N GLY A 109 -17.25 -4.00 1.38
CA GLY A 109 -16.48 -3.50 2.53
C GLY A 109 -17.32 -3.38 3.80
N TRP A 110 -18.61 -3.06 3.68
CA TRP A 110 -19.54 -3.04 4.82
C TRP A 110 -19.95 -4.43 5.34
N LEU A 111 -19.67 -5.51 4.59
CA LEU A 111 -20.08 -6.87 4.95
C LEU A 111 -18.90 -7.74 5.41
N ASP A 112 -17.65 -7.33 5.20
CA ASP A 112 -16.44 -8.06 5.60
C ASP A 112 -15.62 -7.20 6.57
N ASP A 113 -15.67 -7.52 7.86
CA ASP A 113 -14.94 -6.80 8.92
C ASP A 113 -13.42 -6.80 8.73
N ALA A 114 -12.88 -7.66 7.84
CA ALA A 114 -11.47 -7.64 7.50
C ALA A 114 -11.12 -6.59 6.44
N VAL A 115 -12.10 -5.84 5.91
CA VAL A 115 -11.89 -4.79 4.91
C VAL A 115 -11.96 -3.44 5.58
N GLU A 116 -10.91 -2.66 5.44
CA GLU A 116 -10.86 -1.29 5.96
C GLU A 116 -11.10 -0.31 4.81
N ILE A 117 -11.98 0.67 5.04
CA ILE A 117 -12.28 1.72 4.07
C ILE A 117 -11.56 2.98 4.53
N ARG A 118 -10.68 3.51 3.68
CA ARG A 118 -9.98 4.77 3.88
C ARG A 118 -10.38 5.78 2.82
N THR A 119 -10.38 7.05 3.17
CA THR A 119 -10.53 8.13 2.19
C THR A 119 -9.27 8.24 1.32
N ARG A 120 -9.37 8.89 0.16
CA ARG A 120 -8.21 9.20 -0.69
C ARG A 120 -7.15 9.99 0.08
N ASP A 121 -7.56 10.97 0.87
CA ASP A 121 -6.65 11.89 1.55
C ASP A 121 -5.94 11.20 2.73
N GLU A 122 -6.59 10.25 3.41
CA GLU A 122 -5.92 9.39 4.40
C GLU A 122 -4.91 8.41 3.77
N MET A 123 -5.17 7.95 2.55
CA MET A 123 -4.30 6.99 1.86
C MET A 123 -3.13 7.67 1.14
N TYR A 124 -3.38 8.85 0.58
CA TYR A 124 -2.42 9.65 -0.21
C TYR A 124 -2.55 11.12 0.19
N PRO A 125 -1.96 11.53 1.34
CA PRO A 125 -2.09 12.90 1.86
C PRO A 125 -1.63 13.97 0.86
N ASP A 126 -0.56 13.68 0.11
CA ASP A 126 -0.02 14.59 -0.91
C ASP A 126 -0.78 14.52 -2.25
N GLY A 127 -1.85 13.71 -2.31
CA GLY A 127 -2.74 13.57 -3.47
C GLY A 127 -2.16 12.78 -4.66
N ASP A 128 -0.83 12.62 -4.71
CA ASP A 128 -0.12 11.90 -5.77
C ASP A 128 0.13 10.42 -5.42
N ARG A 129 -0.78 9.57 -5.93
CA ARG A 129 -0.65 8.12 -5.82
C ARG A 129 0.61 7.58 -6.51
N LYS A 130 1.02 8.16 -7.63
CA LYS A 130 2.16 7.64 -8.40
C LYS A 130 3.45 7.88 -7.65
N ALA A 131 3.65 9.10 -7.15
CA ALA A 131 4.79 9.43 -6.30
C ALA A 131 4.83 8.53 -5.04
N SER A 132 3.69 8.33 -4.36
CA SER A 132 3.62 7.43 -3.20
C SER A 132 3.97 5.97 -3.54
N GLN A 133 3.58 5.48 -4.72
CA GLN A 133 3.94 4.13 -5.17
C GLN A 133 5.44 4.01 -5.49
N GLU A 134 6.02 5.02 -6.13
CA GLU A 134 7.46 5.09 -6.41
C GLU A 134 8.27 5.12 -5.11
N GLN A 135 7.87 5.96 -4.14
CA GLN A 135 8.50 6.02 -2.82
C GLN A 135 8.38 4.68 -2.06
N ASN A 136 7.23 4.02 -2.12
CA ASN A 136 7.06 2.70 -1.50
C ASN A 136 7.92 1.62 -2.15
N GLN A 137 8.25 1.75 -3.44
CA GLN A 137 9.14 0.84 -4.15
C GLN A 137 10.60 1.09 -3.75
N VAL A 138 11.03 2.35 -3.66
CA VAL A 138 12.35 2.71 -3.11
C VAL A 138 12.53 2.14 -1.70
N ARG A 139 11.57 2.41 -0.80
CA ARG A 139 11.60 1.87 0.56
C ARG A 139 11.64 0.34 0.57
N MET A 140 11.02 -0.28 -0.42
CA MET A 140 11.05 -1.74 -0.57
C MET A 140 12.44 -2.24 -0.91
N ASP A 141 13.13 -1.56 -1.83
CA ASP A 141 14.47 -1.96 -2.27
C ASP A 141 15.49 -1.76 -1.14
N LEU A 142 15.43 -0.63 -0.43
CA LEU A 142 16.22 -0.41 0.79
C LEU A 142 15.93 -1.46 1.87
N SER A 143 14.66 -1.82 2.09
CA SER A 143 14.29 -2.84 3.07
C SER A 143 14.91 -4.21 2.81
N LYS A 144 15.13 -4.60 1.55
CA LYS A 144 15.83 -5.85 1.20
C LYS A 144 17.31 -5.79 1.56
N LEU A 145 17.95 -4.65 1.31
CA LEU A 145 19.36 -4.43 1.63
C LEU A 145 19.55 -4.39 3.15
N THR A 146 18.70 -3.68 3.88
CA THR A 146 18.69 -3.68 5.35
C THR A 146 18.47 -5.08 5.90
N ALA A 147 17.50 -5.83 5.36
CA ALA A 147 17.25 -7.20 5.76
C ALA A 147 18.48 -8.12 5.56
N THR A 148 19.20 -7.91 4.46
CA THR A 148 20.45 -8.60 4.13
C THR A 148 21.57 -8.23 5.09
N ARG A 149 21.86 -6.93 5.24
CA ARG A 149 22.91 -6.43 6.14
C ARG A 149 22.71 -6.92 7.56
N VAL A 150 21.51 -6.74 8.10
CA VAL A 150 21.16 -7.15 9.46
C VAL A 150 21.28 -8.67 9.63
N ALA A 151 20.88 -9.47 8.63
CA ALA A 151 21.04 -10.93 8.71
C ALA A 151 22.51 -11.37 8.68
N LEU A 152 23.33 -10.75 7.84
CA LEU A 152 24.77 -11.03 7.74
C LEU A 152 25.50 -10.64 9.03
N GLU A 153 25.25 -9.42 9.53
CA GLU A 153 25.83 -8.94 10.79
C GLU A 153 25.41 -9.79 11.98
N TYR A 154 24.16 -10.27 12.01
CA TYR A 154 23.69 -11.22 13.04
C TYR A 154 24.50 -12.51 13.07
N LEU A 155 25.04 -12.94 11.92
CA LEU A 155 25.91 -14.11 11.79
C LEU A 155 27.40 -13.77 11.99
N GLY A 156 27.73 -12.51 12.29
CA GLY A 156 29.10 -12.03 12.41
C GLY A 156 29.82 -11.89 11.07
N ILE A 157 29.09 -11.80 9.97
CA ILE A 157 29.62 -11.53 8.63
C ILE A 157 29.61 -10.01 8.42
N GLU A 158 30.76 -9.44 8.05
CA GLU A 158 30.86 -8.01 7.74
C GLU A 158 30.01 -7.66 6.52
N ALA A 159 29.18 -6.64 6.67
CA ALA A 159 28.29 -6.15 5.62
C ALA A 159 28.09 -4.64 5.78
N SER A 160 28.47 -3.85 4.79
CA SER A 160 28.26 -2.40 4.77
C SER A 160 27.40 -1.99 3.58
N TYR A 161 26.71 -0.86 3.70
CA TYR A 161 26.06 -0.25 2.54
C TYR A 161 27.11 0.28 1.57
N ASP A 162 26.87 0.07 0.29
CA ASP A 162 27.60 0.70 -0.80
C ASP A 162 26.60 1.34 -1.78
N ALA A 163 27.00 2.41 -2.45
CA ALA A 163 26.16 3.17 -3.37
C ALA A 163 27.00 3.99 -4.34
N ASP A 164 26.45 4.21 -5.54
CA ASP A 164 27.12 4.98 -6.61
C ASP A 164 27.07 6.51 -6.40
N GLY A 165 26.47 6.96 -5.30
CA GLY A 165 26.27 8.37 -4.94
C GLY A 165 24.95 8.60 -4.22
N THR A 166 24.62 9.85 -3.92
CA THR A 166 23.39 10.26 -3.27
C THR A 166 22.43 10.94 -4.24
N ARG A 167 21.31 10.29 -4.54
CA ARG A 167 20.25 10.79 -5.43
C ARG A 167 19.38 11.82 -4.72
N VAL A 168 19.20 12.98 -5.34
CA VAL A 168 18.30 14.04 -4.90
C VAL A 168 16.87 13.69 -5.32
N LEU A 169 15.98 13.53 -4.34
CA LEU A 169 14.55 13.32 -4.54
C LEU A 169 13.81 14.64 -4.70
N ALA A 170 14.11 15.58 -3.80
CA ALA A 170 13.50 16.89 -3.79
C ALA A 170 14.48 17.93 -3.23
N VAL A 171 14.22 19.19 -3.55
CA VAL A 171 14.92 20.34 -2.98
C VAL A 171 13.88 21.19 -2.27
N GLN A 172 14.17 21.60 -1.04
CA GLN A 172 13.29 22.47 -0.25
C GLN A 172 13.06 23.78 -1.01
N ALA A 173 11.80 24.21 -1.08
CA ALA A 173 11.40 25.32 -1.94
C ALA A 173 12.05 26.66 -1.54
N ASP A 174 12.40 26.82 -0.27
CA ASP A 174 13.04 27.99 0.34
C ASP A 174 14.55 27.84 0.54
N ALA A 175 15.15 26.68 0.21
CA ALA A 175 16.58 26.49 0.35
C ALA A 175 17.37 27.31 -0.70
N PRO A 176 18.55 27.86 -0.35
CA PRO A 176 19.40 28.56 -1.31
C PRO A 176 19.91 27.69 -2.47
N SER A 177 19.86 26.37 -2.32
CA SER A 177 20.19 25.38 -3.37
C SER A 177 19.09 25.23 -4.43
N ALA A 178 17.89 25.80 -4.20
CA ALA A 178 16.77 25.71 -5.11
C ALA A 178 17.12 26.29 -6.49
N GLY A 179 16.95 25.48 -7.54
CA GLY A 179 17.31 25.84 -8.92
C GLY A 179 18.77 25.60 -9.28
N VAL A 180 19.64 25.30 -8.31
CA VAL A 180 21.02 24.85 -8.55
C VAL A 180 21.08 23.33 -8.56
N LEU A 181 20.64 22.69 -7.47
CA LEU A 181 20.38 21.25 -7.41
C LEU A 181 18.98 20.96 -7.92
N LEU A 182 18.83 19.83 -8.61
CA LEU A 182 17.58 19.42 -9.23
C LEU A 182 17.21 17.99 -8.81
N PRO A 183 15.91 17.67 -8.67
CA PRO A 183 15.46 16.29 -8.54
C PRO A 183 16.03 15.39 -9.64
N GLY A 184 16.57 14.25 -9.25
CA GLY A 184 17.24 13.29 -10.13
C GLY A 184 18.75 13.46 -10.25
N ASP A 185 19.34 14.55 -9.75
CA ASP A 185 20.79 14.67 -9.60
C ASP A 185 21.33 13.57 -8.68
N VAL A 186 22.51 13.04 -9.00
CA VAL A 186 23.25 12.13 -8.11
C VAL A 186 24.50 12.84 -7.64
N ILE A 187 24.52 13.25 -6.38
CA ILE A 187 25.67 13.85 -5.71
C ILE A 187 26.73 12.76 -5.52
N VAL A 188 27.95 13.01 -5.99
CA VAL A 188 29.07 12.07 -5.90
C VAL A 188 30.26 12.65 -5.13
N ALA A 189 30.29 13.97 -4.92
CA ALA A 189 31.26 14.61 -4.04
C ALA A 189 30.77 15.96 -3.50
N VAL A 190 31.26 16.34 -2.32
CA VAL A 190 31.10 17.67 -1.71
C VAL A 190 32.48 18.16 -1.25
N ASP A 191 32.91 19.34 -1.69
CA ASP A 191 34.23 19.92 -1.42
C ASP A 191 35.42 18.97 -1.67
N GLY A 192 35.27 18.06 -2.64
CA GLY A 192 36.27 17.06 -3.01
C GLY A 192 36.24 15.77 -2.18
N ALA A 193 35.44 15.70 -1.12
CA ALA A 193 35.15 14.45 -0.41
C ALA A 193 34.13 13.63 -1.20
N GLU A 194 34.37 12.33 -1.34
CA GLU A 194 33.45 11.42 -2.03
C GLU A 194 32.20 11.18 -1.18
N ILE A 195 31.04 11.21 -1.83
CA ILE A 195 29.73 10.99 -1.20
C ILE A 195 29.10 9.78 -1.83
N ALA A 196 28.91 8.71 -1.05
CA ALA A 196 28.19 7.52 -1.47
C ALA A 196 26.77 7.52 -0.90
N LEU A 197 26.62 7.86 0.38
CA LEU A 197 25.36 7.80 1.12
C LEU A 197 24.89 9.19 1.57
N PRO A 198 23.57 9.40 1.75
CA PRO A 198 23.05 10.67 2.28
C PRO A 198 23.65 11.06 3.63
N SER A 199 24.03 10.06 4.46
CA SER A 199 24.68 10.25 5.76
C SER A 199 26.05 10.91 5.65
N ASP A 200 26.73 10.78 4.52
CA ASP A 200 28.10 11.26 4.32
C ASP A 200 28.11 12.79 4.17
N ILE A 201 26.99 13.40 3.77
CA ILE A 201 26.91 14.83 3.49
C ILE A 201 27.05 15.67 4.76
N ALA A 202 26.35 15.30 5.84
CA ALA A 202 26.30 16.14 7.04
C ALA A 202 27.68 16.33 7.72
N PRO A 203 28.53 15.30 7.86
CA PRO A 203 29.91 15.45 8.31
C PRO A 203 30.74 16.43 7.48
N GLU A 204 30.62 16.40 6.14
CA GLU A 204 31.37 17.29 5.25
C GLU A 204 30.95 18.77 5.37
N LEU A 205 29.74 19.01 5.91
CA LEU A 205 29.23 20.36 6.15
C LEU A 205 29.43 20.85 7.59
N ALA A 206 29.96 20.01 8.49
CA ALA A 206 29.96 20.28 9.93
C ALA A 206 30.71 21.56 10.33
N ASP A 207 31.78 21.91 9.59
CA ASP A 207 32.61 23.10 9.82
C ASP A 207 32.15 24.33 9.03
N ARG A 208 30.97 24.28 8.40
CA ARG A 208 30.39 25.35 7.58
C ARG A 208 29.29 26.11 8.31
N ALA A 209 28.91 27.27 7.79
CA ALA A 209 27.77 28.06 8.24
C ALA A 209 26.69 28.16 7.15
N PRO A 210 25.40 28.30 7.52
CA PRO A 210 24.37 28.71 6.57
C PRO A 210 24.77 29.98 5.82
N GLY A 211 24.62 29.97 4.50
CA GLY A 211 25.06 31.03 3.59
C GLY A 211 26.46 30.82 2.99
N ASP A 212 27.28 29.90 3.52
CA ASP A 212 28.53 29.50 2.88
C ASP A 212 28.26 28.79 1.55
N GLN A 213 29.24 28.85 0.64
CA GLN A 213 29.23 28.10 -0.61
C GLN A 213 30.12 26.87 -0.50
N VAL A 214 29.62 25.74 -1.00
CA VAL A 214 30.37 24.49 -1.14
C VAL A 214 30.32 24.02 -2.58
N GLN A 215 31.39 23.39 -3.04
CA GLN A 215 31.42 22.78 -4.36
C GLN A 215 30.77 21.40 -4.29
N VAL A 216 29.68 21.20 -5.03
CA VAL A 216 28.98 19.92 -5.12
C VAL A 216 29.17 19.35 -6.51
N VAL A 217 29.66 18.11 -6.60
CA VAL A 217 29.78 17.40 -7.86
C VAL A 217 28.60 16.47 -8.02
N VAL A 218 27.86 16.64 -9.11
CA VAL A 218 26.67 15.82 -9.42
C VAL A 218 26.82 15.11 -10.76
N ARG A 219 26.21 13.94 -10.88
CA ARG A 219 25.83 13.34 -12.17
C ARG A 219 24.39 13.71 -12.44
N ARG A 220 24.16 14.56 -13.44
CA ARG A 220 22.83 15.04 -13.81
C ARG A 220 22.31 14.28 -15.03
N PRO A 221 21.10 13.69 -14.98
CA PRO A 221 20.50 13.05 -16.14
C PRO A 221 20.17 14.11 -17.22
N SER A 222 20.66 13.87 -18.42
CA SER A 222 20.41 14.68 -19.62
C SER A 222 19.21 14.14 -20.40
N PRO A 223 18.49 14.96 -21.19
CA PRO A 223 17.32 14.52 -21.97
C PRO A 223 17.59 13.38 -22.97
N ASP A 224 18.84 13.15 -23.34
CA ASP A 224 19.29 12.04 -24.18
C ASP A 224 19.57 10.74 -23.40
N GLY A 225 19.33 10.75 -22.08
CA GLY A 225 19.54 9.62 -21.18
C GLY A 225 20.98 9.46 -20.70
N GLN A 226 21.90 10.35 -21.05
CA GLN A 226 23.26 10.33 -20.53
C GLN A 226 23.32 10.99 -19.15
N GLN A 227 24.23 10.55 -18.29
CA GLN A 227 24.54 11.28 -17.05
C GLN A 227 25.76 12.16 -17.28
N VAL A 228 25.59 13.47 -17.08
CA VAL A 228 26.64 14.47 -17.26
C VAL A 228 27.17 14.89 -15.90
N ARG A 229 28.48 14.75 -15.69
CA ARG A 229 29.15 15.24 -14.48
C ARG A 229 29.19 16.78 -14.50
N GLN A 230 28.73 17.42 -13.44
CA GLN A 230 28.71 18.88 -13.28
C GLN A 230 29.28 19.24 -11.90
N GLU A 231 30.06 20.31 -11.86
CA GLU A 231 30.50 20.95 -10.61
C GLU A 231 29.62 22.18 -10.39
N LEU A 232 28.99 22.26 -9.23
CA LEU A 232 28.00 23.27 -8.89
C LEU A 232 28.44 23.98 -7.60
N ASP A 233 28.45 25.30 -7.59
CA ASP A 233 28.59 26.08 -6.36
C ASP A 233 27.23 26.16 -5.67
N VAL A 234 27.06 25.44 -4.57
CA VAL A 234 25.79 25.35 -3.83
C VAL A 234 25.90 26.17 -2.55
N THR A 235 24.96 27.09 -2.36
CA THR A 235 24.85 27.85 -1.11
C THR A 235 24.09 27.04 -0.07
N LEU A 236 24.62 26.97 1.15
CA LEU A 236 24.04 26.22 2.26
C LEU A 236 22.85 26.96 2.87
N GLY A 237 21.78 26.23 3.14
CA GLY A 237 20.65 26.69 3.95
C GLY A 237 20.88 26.42 5.44
N ALA A 238 19.96 26.92 6.27
CA ALA A 238 19.87 26.57 7.68
C ALA A 238 18.79 25.49 7.85
N ALA A 239 19.09 24.44 8.59
CA ALA A 239 18.08 23.48 9.02
C ALA A 239 17.01 24.20 9.87
N GLY A 240 15.76 23.78 9.73
CA GLY A 240 14.63 24.28 10.54
C GLY A 240 14.66 23.84 12.01
N ASP A 241 15.79 23.33 12.51
CA ASP A 241 15.99 22.96 13.90
C ASP A 241 16.53 24.15 14.73
N GLU A 242 16.45 24.05 16.07
CA GLU A 242 16.95 25.11 16.97
C GLU A 242 18.45 25.39 16.80
N ALA A 243 19.20 24.42 16.29
CA ALA A 243 20.64 24.52 16.10
C ALA A 243 21.01 25.24 14.79
N GLY A 244 20.08 25.41 13.84
CA GLY A 244 20.30 26.11 12.58
C GLY A 244 21.46 25.53 11.76
N ARG A 245 21.62 24.19 11.79
CA ARG A 245 22.78 23.52 11.18
C ARG A 245 22.86 23.77 9.67
N PRO A 246 24.06 23.85 9.09
CA PRO A 246 24.22 24.00 7.64
C PRO A 246 23.70 22.77 6.90
N ILE A 247 22.89 22.98 5.86
CA ILE A 247 22.33 21.90 5.03
C ILE A 247 22.31 22.26 3.56
N LEU A 248 22.33 21.26 2.68
CA LEU A 248 22.02 21.44 1.25
C LEU A 248 20.53 21.74 1.01
N GLY A 249 19.64 21.45 1.96
CA GLY A 249 18.19 21.64 1.79
C GLY A 249 17.57 20.65 0.82
N ILE A 250 17.99 19.38 0.85
CA ILE A 250 17.51 18.33 -0.05
C ILE A 250 16.86 17.18 0.73
N GLU A 251 15.92 16.49 0.08
CA GLU A 251 15.53 15.12 0.41
C GLU A 251 16.33 14.19 -0.52
N ALA A 252 16.98 13.16 0.03
CA ALA A 252 17.90 12.34 -0.73
C ALA A 252 17.90 10.87 -0.29
N GLU A 253 18.30 10.01 -1.22
CA GLU A 253 18.43 8.57 -1.04
C GLU A 253 19.75 8.07 -1.65
N PRO A 254 20.26 6.91 -1.24
CA PRO A 254 21.36 6.25 -1.95
C PRO A 254 21.01 5.96 -3.42
N ASP A 255 21.93 6.22 -4.34
CA ASP A 255 21.82 5.86 -5.74
C ASP A 255 22.38 4.46 -5.99
N ALA A 256 21.58 3.60 -6.64
CA ALA A 256 21.93 2.20 -6.92
C ALA A 256 22.53 1.46 -5.70
N PRO A 257 21.85 1.47 -4.53
CA PRO A 257 22.44 0.91 -3.31
C PRO A 257 22.63 -0.59 -3.40
N SER A 258 23.68 -1.09 -2.75
CA SER A 258 24.00 -2.49 -2.61
C SER A 258 24.60 -2.78 -1.22
N ILE A 259 24.90 -4.05 -0.94
CA ILE A 259 25.62 -4.47 0.26
C ILE A 259 27.00 -4.96 -0.18
N ASP A 260 28.04 -4.33 0.34
CA ASP A 260 29.41 -4.83 0.23
C ASP A 260 29.66 -5.89 1.31
N SER A 261 29.85 -7.13 0.86
CA SER A 261 30.12 -8.29 1.70
C SER A 261 30.69 -9.44 0.86
N ASP A 262 31.48 -10.31 1.47
CA ASP A 262 31.92 -11.57 0.86
C ASP A 262 30.75 -12.50 0.51
N VAL A 263 29.60 -12.33 1.18
CA VAL A 263 28.38 -13.09 0.95
C VAL A 263 27.36 -12.24 0.21
N ASN A 264 27.08 -12.63 -1.03
CA ASN A 264 26.12 -11.94 -1.87
C ASN A 264 24.73 -12.56 -1.70
N VAL A 265 23.76 -11.73 -1.29
CA VAL A 265 22.36 -12.13 -1.14
C VAL A 265 21.49 -11.25 -2.02
N THR A 266 20.71 -11.89 -2.91
CA THR A 266 19.72 -11.19 -3.73
C THR A 266 18.32 -11.59 -3.29
N VAL A 267 17.47 -10.59 -3.05
CA VAL A 267 16.07 -10.78 -2.63
C VAL A 267 15.12 -10.25 -3.70
N ASP A 268 14.23 -11.11 -4.20
CA ASP A 268 13.16 -10.72 -5.13
C ASP A 268 11.87 -10.40 -4.35
N SER A 269 11.33 -9.18 -4.51
CA SER A 269 10.02 -8.81 -3.95
C SER A 269 8.85 -9.20 -4.85
N GLY A 270 9.12 -9.52 -6.12
CA GLY A 270 8.13 -9.48 -7.18
C GLY A 270 7.41 -8.13 -7.19
N THR A 271 6.08 -8.18 -7.32
CA THR A 271 5.20 -6.99 -7.38
C THR A 271 4.79 -6.46 -6.00
N VAL A 272 5.50 -6.84 -4.93
CA VAL A 272 5.16 -6.44 -3.56
C VAL A 272 5.85 -5.12 -3.24
N SER A 273 5.09 -4.15 -2.74
CA SER A 273 5.59 -2.85 -2.31
C SER A 273 5.45 -2.66 -0.80
N GLY A 274 6.30 -1.80 -0.24
CA GLY A 274 6.31 -1.43 1.18
C GLY A 274 7.13 -2.38 2.07
N PRO A 275 7.96 -1.85 2.99
CA PRO A 275 9.07 -2.56 3.65
C PRO A 275 8.66 -3.64 4.67
N SER A 276 7.38 -3.95 4.78
CA SER A 276 6.81 -4.80 5.83
C SER A 276 7.17 -6.29 5.76
N ALA A 277 7.95 -6.68 4.74
CA ALA A 277 8.53 -8.02 4.58
C ALA A 277 9.98 -8.11 5.06
N GLY A 278 10.60 -7.00 5.47
CA GLY A 278 12.01 -6.93 5.88
C GLY A 278 12.37 -8.01 6.91
N LEU A 279 11.63 -8.10 8.02
CA LEU A 279 11.88 -9.13 9.04
C LEU A 279 11.72 -10.57 8.50
N ALA A 280 10.75 -10.80 7.62
CA ALA A 280 10.54 -12.13 7.04
C ALA A 280 11.74 -12.54 6.17
N TRP A 281 12.32 -11.61 5.42
CA TRP A 281 13.53 -11.85 4.64
C TRP A 281 14.76 -12.01 5.50
N THR A 282 14.95 -11.18 6.52
CA THR A 282 16.05 -11.35 7.48
C THR A 282 16.05 -12.76 8.05
N LEU A 283 14.91 -13.25 8.56
CA LEU A 283 14.80 -14.60 9.10
C LEU A 283 15.01 -15.69 8.04
N ALA A 284 14.55 -15.47 6.81
CA ALA A 284 14.75 -16.43 5.71
C ALA A 284 16.22 -16.49 5.25
N ILE A 285 16.94 -15.37 5.25
CA ILE A 285 18.38 -15.32 4.99
C ILE A 285 19.13 -16.07 6.10
N LEU A 286 18.78 -15.83 7.37
CA LEU A 286 19.35 -16.56 8.50
C LEU A 286 19.10 -18.07 8.39
N ASP A 287 17.86 -18.48 8.07
CA ASP A 287 17.52 -19.89 7.88
C ASP A 287 18.32 -20.50 6.71
N ARG A 288 18.52 -19.78 5.61
CA ARG A 288 19.32 -20.26 4.47
C ARG A 288 20.82 -20.29 4.74
N LEU A 289 21.36 -19.45 5.62
CA LEU A 289 22.79 -19.37 5.93
C LEU A 289 23.21 -20.22 7.13
N THR A 290 22.26 -20.82 7.85
CA THR A 290 22.56 -21.60 9.05
C THR A 290 22.11 -23.06 8.94
N PRO A 291 22.91 -24.01 9.48
CA PRO A 291 22.52 -25.41 9.52
C PRO A 291 21.33 -25.61 10.45
N GLY A 292 20.34 -26.35 9.96
CA GLY A 292 19.15 -26.69 10.72
C GLY A 292 18.06 -25.64 10.58
N SER A 293 16.81 -26.10 10.57
CA SER A 293 15.65 -25.25 10.37
C SER A 293 15.40 -24.33 11.58
N LEU A 294 15.48 -23.02 11.34
CA LEU A 294 15.08 -21.96 12.27
C LEU A 294 13.63 -22.11 12.67
N THR A 295 12.75 -22.43 11.71
CA THR A 295 11.32 -22.66 11.96
C THR A 295 11.04 -24.00 12.64
N ARG A 296 12.04 -24.90 12.69
CA ARG A 296 11.96 -26.28 13.19
C ARG A 296 10.93 -27.12 12.43
N GLY A 297 10.84 -26.92 11.12
CA GLY A 297 9.89 -27.62 10.25
C GLY A 297 8.46 -27.06 10.31
N ARG A 298 8.26 -25.90 10.94
CA ARG A 298 6.95 -25.23 11.01
C ARG A 298 6.80 -24.24 9.87
N THR A 299 5.55 -23.98 9.50
CA THR A 299 5.20 -22.86 8.62
C THR A 299 4.82 -21.67 9.49
N VAL A 300 5.52 -20.55 9.35
CA VAL A 300 5.33 -19.35 10.17
C VAL A 300 5.15 -18.13 9.28
N ALA A 301 4.12 -17.33 9.56
CA ALA A 301 3.95 -16.04 8.91
C ALA A 301 4.64 -14.93 9.71
N VAL A 302 5.24 -13.98 9.02
CA VAL A 302 6.02 -12.90 9.59
C VAL A 302 5.68 -11.58 8.89
N THR A 303 5.63 -10.49 9.66
CA THR A 303 5.62 -9.13 9.12
C THR A 303 6.40 -8.20 10.07
N GLY A 304 6.93 -7.12 9.51
CA GLY A 304 7.73 -6.15 10.23
C GLY A 304 8.72 -5.48 9.29
N GLU A 305 8.83 -4.16 9.39
CA GLU A 305 9.97 -3.43 8.84
C GLU A 305 11.18 -3.73 9.74
N ILE A 306 12.30 -4.15 9.16
CA ILE A 306 13.54 -4.35 9.92
C ILE A 306 14.39 -3.09 9.78
N LEU A 307 14.83 -2.53 10.90
CA LEU A 307 15.68 -1.35 10.96
C LEU A 307 17.15 -1.76 11.05
N ASP A 308 18.04 -0.79 10.82
CA ASP A 308 19.49 -1.00 10.78
C ASP A 308 20.09 -1.55 12.07
N ASP A 309 19.48 -1.28 13.21
CA ASP A 309 19.89 -1.78 14.53
C ASP A 309 19.26 -3.14 14.87
N GLY A 310 18.52 -3.75 13.93
CA GLY A 310 17.77 -4.98 14.14
C GLY A 310 16.43 -4.79 14.85
N THR A 311 16.01 -3.56 15.14
CA THR A 311 14.68 -3.26 15.69
C THR A 311 13.59 -3.56 14.65
N VAL A 312 12.46 -4.10 15.12
CA VAL A 312 11.29 -4.40 14.29
C VAL A 312 10.30 -3.23 14.36
N GLY A 313 10.25 -2.47 13.27
CA GLY A 313 9.43 -1.30 13.09
C GLY A 313 7.95 -1.58 12.80
N PRO A 314 7.10 -0.55 12.92
CA PRO A 314 5.66 -0.65 12.71
C PRO A 314 5.33 -0.94 11.25
N ILE A 315 4.12 -1.46 11.00
CA ILE A 315 3.62 -1.76 9.66
C ILE A 315 2.15 -1.36 9.52
N GLY A 316 1.70 -1.15 8.29
CA GLY A 316 0.29 -0.92 7.99
C GLY A 316 -0.49 -2.22 7.73
N GLY A 317 -1.80 -2.19 8.02
CA GLY A 317 -2.75 -3.23 7.65
C GLY A 317 -2.61 -4.54 8.44
N ILE A 318 -2.26 -4.46 9.73
CA ILE A 318 -2.01 -5.65 10.55
C ILE A 318 -3.25 -6.54 10.68
N LEU A 319 -4.45 -5.96 10.74
CA LEU A 319 -5.72 -6.69 10.84
C LEU A 319 -5.98 -7.52 9.57
N GLN A 320 -5.74 -6.92 8.41
CA GLN A 320 -5.83 -7.58 7.10
C GLN A 320 -4.83 -8.72 7.01
N LYS A 321 -3.59 -8.51 7.50
CA LYS A 321 -2.54 -9.53 7.52
C LYS A 321 -2.89 -10.70 8.43
N VAL A 322 -3.40 -10.48 9.64
CA VAL A 322 -3.87 -11.56 10.53
C VAL A 322 -5.00 -12.36 9.87
N SER A 323 -5.95 -11.66 9.22
CA SER A 323 -7.03 -12.31 8.47
C SER A 323 -6.49 -13.18 7.33
N ALA A 324 -5.51 -12.67 6.56
CA ALA A 324 -4.85 -13.44 5.50
C ALA A 324 -4.13 -14.69 6.03
N VAL A 325 -3.38 -14.56 7.13
CA VAL A 325 -2.70 -15.67 7.81
C VAL A 325 -3.69 -16.75 8.25
N LYS A 326 -4.79 -16.34 8.88
CA LYS A 326 -5.86 -17.25 9.30
C LYS A 326 -6.52 -17.95 8.10
N ARG A 327 -6.84 -17.21 7.03
CA ARG A 327 -7.41 -17.75 5.78
C ARG A 327 -6.45 -18.75 5.11
N ALA A 328 -5.14 -18.52 5.21
CA ALA A 328 -4.10 -19.42 4.71
C ALA A 328 -3.84 -20.64 5.62
N GLY A 329 -4.46 -20.71 6.80
CA GLY A 329 -4.33 -21.84 7.73
C GLY A 329 -3.01 -21.89 8.50
N VAL A 330 -2.18 -20.84 8.43
CA VAL A 330 -0.88 -20.74 9.11
C VAL A 330 -1.09 -20.56 10.61
N LYS A 331 -0.32 -21.29 11.43
CA LYS A 331 -0.58 -21.42 12.87
C LYS A 331 0.13 -20.42 13.75
N MET A 332 1.17 -19.76 13.25
CA MET A 332 1.95 -18.78 13.99
C MET A 332 2.14 -17.53 13.16
N PHE A 333 1.96 -16.37 13.79
CA PHE A 333 2.19 -15.06 13.19
C PHE A 333 3.09 -14.21 14.08
N ILE A 334 4.28 -13.89 13.56
CA ILE A 334 5.22 -12.97 14.17
C ILE A 334 4.93 -11.56 13.65
N TYR A 335 4.83 -10.59 14.56
CA TYR A 335 4.48 -9.21 14.23
C TYR A 335 5.21 -8.20 15.15
N PRO A 336 5.29 -6.91 14.77
CA PRO A 336 5.94 -5.89 15.58
C PRO A 336 5.26 -5.70 16.94
N ALA A 337 6.03 -5.73 18.03
CA ALA A 337 5.52 -5.44 19.38
C ALA A 337 5.02 -3.99 19.51
N ALA A 338 5.55 -3.08 18.68
CA ALA A 338 5.13 -1.69 18.58
C ALA A 338 3.72 -1.49 17.99
N THR A 339 3.04 -2.55 17.54
CA THR A 339 1.63 -2.48 17.09
C THR A 339 0.74 -1.93 18.23
N PRO A 340 -0.11 -0.92 17.96
CA PRO A 340 -0.97 -0.30 18.98
C PRO A 340 -1.82 -1.31 19.77
N ALA A 341 -2.04 -1.05 21.06
CA ALA A 341 -2.74 -1.96 21.96
C ALA A 341 -4.16 -2.32 21.50
N GLU A 342 -4.89 -1.36 20.92
CA GLU A 342 -6.23 -1.59 20.36
C GLU A 342 -6.16 -2.53 19.15
N GLU A 343 -5.23 -2.30 18.22
CA GLU A 343 -5.02 -3.22 17.08
C GLU A 343 -4.63 -4.62 17.57
N GLN A 344 -3.77 -4.76 18.57
CA GLN A 344 -3.43 -6.07 19.13
C GLN A 344 -4.65 -6.79 19.71
N LYS A 345 -5.57 -6.07 20.33
CA LYS A 345 -6.81 -6.63 20.88
C LYS A 345 -7.72 -7.13 19.76
N GLU A 346 -7.87 -6.37 18.68
CA GLU A 346 -8.62 -6.76 17.48
C GLU A 346 -7.98 -7.94 16.75
N MET A 347 -6.64 -7.93 16.61
CA MET A 347 -5.89 -9.07 16.07
C MET A 347 -6.16 -10.35 16.84
N ARG A 348 -6.17 -10.30 18.19
CA ARG A 348 -6.49 -11.48 19.02
C ARG A 348 -7.91 -11.99 18.77
N ALA A 349 -8.88 -11.10 18.57
CA ALA A 349 -10.25 -11.47 18.22
C ALA A 349 -10.32 -12.14 16.83
N LEU A 350 -9.65 -11.56 15.83
CA LEU A 350 -9.58 -12.09 14.46
C LEU A 350 -8.87 -13.45 14.41
N ALA A 351 -7.71 -13.57 15.04
CA ALA A 351 -6.90 -14.78 15.11
C ALA A 351 -7.65 -15.94 15.80
N GLY A 352 -8.35 -15.64 16.90
CA GLY A 352 -8.98 -16.63 17.76
C GLY A 352 -7.98 -17.68 18.25
N LYS A 353 -8.41 -18.95 18.35
CA LYS A 353 -7.53 -20.08 18.73
C LYS A 353 -6.75 -20.68 17.54
N GLN A 354 -6.90 -20.12 16.34
CA GLN A 354 -6.37 -20.73 15.11
C GLN A 354 -4.96 -20.25 14.77
N VAL A 355 -4.62 -19.04 15.20
CA VAL A 355 -3.33 -18.39 14.94
C VAL A 355 -2.73 -17.93 16.26
N GLU A 356 -1.52 -18.39 16.55
CA GLU A 356 -0.70 -17.95 17.66
C GLU A 356 0.00 -16.64 17.29
N LEU A 357 -0.32 -15.56 18.00
CA LEU A 357 0.25 -14.24 17.79
C LEU A 357 1.51 -14.06 18.64
N ARG A 358 2.64 -13.72 18.01
CA ARG A 358 3.94 -13.53 18.67
C ARG A 358 4.49 -12.12 18.40
N PRO A 359 4.33 -11.17 19.34
CA PRO A 359 4.93 -9.84 19.20
C PRO A 359 6.45 -9.94 19.39
N VAL A 360 7.20 -9.16 18.62
CA VAL A 360 8.67 -9.06 18.72
C VAL A 360 9.12 -7.61 18.57
N GLU A 361 10.10 -7.19 19.36
CA GLU A 361 10.68 -5.85 19.33
C GLU A 361 11.90 -5.76 18.40
N ASN A 362 12.61 -6.88 18.21
CA ASN A 362 13.86 -6.93 17.47
C ASN A 362 14.11 -8.34 16.88
N LEU A 363 15.16 -8.45 16.07
CA LEU A 363 15.57 -9.70 15.44
C LEU A 363 15.84 -10.82 16.44
N ASP A 364 16.51 -10.55 17.56
CA ASP A 364 16.81 -11.55 18.58
C ASP A 364 15.54 -12.21 19.14
N GLN A 365 14.52 -11.40 19.45
CA GLN A 365 13.23 -11.92 19.91
C GLN A 365 12.53 -12.75 18.83
N ALA A 366 12.64 -12.35 17.56
CA ALA A 366 12.08 -13.11 16.44
C ALA A 366 12.78 -14.47 16.26
N VAL A 367 14.11 -14.49 16.33
CA VAL A 367 14.91 -15.72 16.33
C VAL A 367 14.55 -16.60 17.51
N GLN A 368 14.44 -16.04 18.72
CA GLN A 368 14.08 -16.79 19.94
C GLN A 368 12.66 -17.37 19.86
N ALA A 369 11.71 -16.66 19.25
CA ALA A 369 10.35 -17.15 19.05
C ALA A 369 10.30 -18.39 18.13
N LEU A 370 11.20 -18.46 17.14
CA LEU A 370 11.31 -19.59 16.22
C LEU A 370 12.19 -20.72 16.77
N SER A 371 13.34 -20.38 17.34
CA SER A 371 14.29 -21.30 17.94
C SER A 371 14.71 -20.82 19.33
N PRO A 372 14.03 -21.27 20.41
CA PRO A 372 14.37 -20.87 21.78
C PRO A 372 15.78 -21.26 22.25
N LYS A 373 16.45 -22.16 21.52
CA LYS A 373 17.84 -22.57 21.78
C LYS A 373 18.85 -21.75 20.98
N GLY A 374 18.40 -20.74 20.23
CA GLY A 374 19.22 -19.96 19.31
C GLY A 374 19.43 -20.65 17.96
N ILE A 375 20.26 -20.02 17.12
CA ILE A 375 20.67 -20.54 15.82
C ILE A 375 21.97 -21.31 15.99
N GLN A 376 22.12 -22.41 15.25
CA GLN A 376 23.41 -23.07 15.13
C GLN A 376 24.25 -22.29 14.11
N LEU A 377 25.33 -21.65 14.56
CA LEU A 377 26.20 -20.89 13.66
C LEU A 377 26.92 -21.84 12.67
N PRO A 378 27.14 -21.40 11.41
CA PRO A 378 28.04 -22.09 10.52
C PRO A 378 29.44 -22.11 11.15
N GLY A 379 30.06 -23.30 11.21
CA GLY A 379 31.38 -23.51 11.82
C GLY A 379 32.52 -23.41 10.82
#